data_AF-A0A5D0CWX0-F1
#
_entry.id   AF-A0A5D0CWX0-F1
#
_cell.length_a   1.000
_cell.length_b   1.000
_cell.length_c   1.000
_cell.angle_alpha   90.00
_cell.angle_beta   90.00
_cell.angle_gamma   90.00
#
_symmetry.space_group_name_H-M   'P 1'
#
loop_
_entity.id
_entity.type
_entity.pdbx_description
1 polymer ?
#
loop_
_entity_poly.entity_id
_entity_poly.type
_entity_poly.pdbx_seq_one_letter_code
_entity_poly.pdbx_strand_id
1 'polypeptide(L)'
;MTILVTGATGTVGQHVVKQLAEKGVRVKALSRNPEAANFPAGVEGVAGDLNNPETLGLALDGVSGMFLITSSDAAGAWLQTSPEVIALAERSGVKRVVVLVGYEEGPVEAALQASSMEWTLLKPGEFMANILVDWADSIRGEHTVREVFGDAPSSRIHEADIAAVAVTSLLEDGHHRQSYMLTGPETLTRREAVRIIGEGIGRELRFVELTEEEARQNWKTQGYSDEDIEFFILMGKNPPAIGHTVLPTVEQVTGRPARTLAEWVAEHKAMLIS
;
A
#
# COMPACT_ATOMS: atom_id res chain seq x y z
N MET A 1 -6.84 11.35 -21.62
CA MET A 1 -5.89 11.31 -20.49
C MET A 1 -5.24 9.93 -20.47
N THR A 2 -3.93 9.87 -20.31
CA THR A 2 -3.16 8.63 -20.11
C THR A 2 -2.51 8.70 -18.73
N ILE A 3 -2.58 7.61 -17.97
CA ILE A 3 -2.02 7.53 -16.63
C ILE A 3 -0.94 6.45 -16.59
N LEU A 4 0.24 6.82 -16.10
CA LEU A 4 1.31 5.88 -15.76
C LEU A 4 1.09 5.40 -14.32
N VAL A 5 1.08 4.08 -14.12
CA VAL A 5 1.03 3.48 -12.78
C VAL A 5 2.35 2.79 -12.52
N THR A 6 3.11 3.27 -11.55
CA THR A 6 4.32 2.58 -11.07
C THR A 6 3.96 1.54 -10.00
N GLY A 7 4.81 0.53 -9.81
CA GLY A 7 4.46 -0.59 -8.94
C GLY A 7 3.19 -1.33 -9.39
N ALA A 8 2.94 -1.39 -10.70
CA ALA A 8 1.65 -1.81 -11.25
C ALA A 8 1.25 -3.26 -10.93
N THR A 9 2.21 -4.09 -10.54
CA THR A 9 2.00 -5.48 -10.09
C THR A 9 2.01 -5.64 -8.57
N GLY A 10 2.23 -4.54 -7.85
CA GLY A 10 2.30 -4.50 -6.39
C GLY A 10 0.92 -4.45 -5.73
N THR A 11 0.92 -4.51 -4.41
CA THR A 11 -0.28 -4.63 -3.57
C THR A 11 -1.31 -3.57 -3.87
N VAL A 12 -0.92 -2.29 -3.88
CA VAL A 12 -1.83 -1.17 -4.19
C VAL A 12 -1.92 -0.93 -5.71
N GLY A 13 -0.80 -1.01 -6.41
CA GLY A 13 -0.71 -0.64 -7.83
C GLY A 13 -1.62 -1.50 -8.73
N GLN A 14 -1.78 -2.79 -8.44
CA GLN A 14 -2.70 -3.64 -9.20
C GLN A 14 -4.16 -3.18 -9.10
N HIS A 15 -4.57 -2.67 -7.93
CA HIS A 15 -5.92 -2.12 -7.74
C HIS A 15 -6.06 -0.77 -8.45
N VAL A 16 -5.01 0.06 -8.49
CA VAL A 16 -5.01 1.32 -9.25
C VAL A 16 -5.18 1.02 -10.75
N VAL A 17 -4.40 0.09 -11.30
CA VAL A 17 -4.51 -0.35 -12.71
C VAL A 17 -5.92 -0.83 -13.01
N LYS A 18 -6.45 -1.74 -12.19
CA LYS A 18 -7.80 -2.31 -12.35
C LYS A 18 -8.88 -1.22 -12.35
N GLN A 19 -8.88 -0.36 -11.33
CA GLN A 19 -9.91 0.68 -11.18
C GLN A 19 -9.85 1.75 -12.27
N LEU A 20 -8.65 2.10 -12.76
CA LEU A 20 -8.50 3.00 -13.91
C LEU A 20 -9.01 2.37 -15.20
N ALA A 21 -8.69 1.10 -15.45
CA ALA A 21 -9.15 0.37 -16.62
C ALA A 21 -10.69 0.22 -16.63
N GLU A 22 -11.30 -0.08 -15.49
CA GLU A 22 -12.77 -0.15 -15.32
C GLU A 22 -13.46 1.19 -15.61
N LYS A 23 -12.78 2.32 -15.36
CA LYS A 23 -13.25 3.68 -15.71
C LYS A 23 -12.94 4.08 -17.16
N GLY A 24 -12.40 3.17 -17.98
CA GLY A 24 -12.07 3.43 -19.39
C GLY A 24 -10.88 4.38 -19.60
N VAL A 25 -10.04 4.57 -18.58
CA VAL A 25 -8.84 5.41 -18.68
C VAL A 25 -7.74 4.63 -19.39
N ARG A 26 -6.94 5.31 -20.24
CA ARG A 26 -5.74 4.68 -20.83
C ARG A 26 -4.67 4.54 -19.77
N VAL A 27 -4.25 3.30 -19.49
CA VAL A 27 -3.27 2.99 -18.45
C VAL A 27 -1.99 2.45 -19.08
N LYS A 28 -0.87 3.07 -18.73
CA LYS A 28 0.47 2.50 -18.88
C LYS A 28 0.88 1.90 -17.53
N ALA A 29 1.05 0.59 -17.47
CA ALA A 29 1.47 -0.13 -16.27
C ALA A 29 2.98 -0.36 -16.31
N LEU A 30 3.73 0.33 -15.44
CA LEU A 30 5.17 0.20 -15.37
C LEU A 30 5.55 -1.12 -14.67
N SER A 31 6.37 -1.93 -15.32
CA SER A 31 6.98 -3.12 -14.73
C SER A 31 8.41 -3.28 -15.23
N ARG A 32 9.28 -3.89 -14.41
CA ARG A 32 10.61 -4.30 -14.86
C ARG A 32 10.56 -5.41 -15.91
N ASN A 33 9.52 -6.24 -15.85
CA ASN A 33 9.25 -7.31 -16.82
C ASN A 33 7.76 -7.30 -17.19
N PRO A 34 7.33 -6.42 -18.11
CA PRO A 34 5.92 -6.29 -18.46
C PRO A 34 5.37 -7.52 -19.19
N GLU A 35 6.20 -8.29 -19.90
CA GLU A 35 5.78 -9.49 -20.63
C GLU A 35 5.39 -10.65 -19.69
N ALA A 36 6.02 -10.72 -18.52
CA ALA A 36 5.68 -11.71 -17.49
C ALA A 36 4.53 -11.27 -16.58
N ALA A 37 4.07 -10.02 -16.69
CA ALA A 37 3.00 -9.48 -15.87
C ALA A 37 1.63 -9.73 -16.53
N ASN A 38 0.64 -10.11 -15.72
CA ASN A 38 -0.73 -10.32 -16.19
C ASN A 38 -1.56 -9.05 -15.94
N PHE A 39 -1.61 -8.16 -16.93
CA PHE A 39 -2.42 -6.93 -16.84
C PHE A 39 -3.83 -7.12 -17.41
N PRO A 40 -4.84 -6.37 -16.92
CA PRO A 40 -6.17 -6.35 -17.51
C PRO A 40 -6.15 -6.00 -19.00
N ALA A 41 -7.13 -6.51 -19.75
CA ALA A 41 -7.28 -6.20 -21.17
C ALA A 41 -7.38 -4.67 -21.40
N GLY A 42 -6.61 -4.15 -22.37
CA GLY A 42 -6.57 -2.73 -22.68
C GLY A 42 -5.56 -1.91 -21.86
N VAL A 43 -4.88 -2.53 -20.89
CA VAL A 43 -3.75 -1.91 -20.19
C VAL A 43 -2.46 -2.14 -20.98
N GLU A 44 -1.68 -1.09 -21.19
CA GLU A 44 -0.38 -1.16 -21.85
C GLU A 44 0.71 -1.45 -20.81
N GLY A 45 1.33 -2.62 -20.86
CA GLY A 45 2.52 -2.90 -20.05
C GLY A 45 3.75 -2.19 -20.64
N VAL A 46 4.45 -1.40 -19.82
CA VAL A 46 5.64 -0.65 -20.25
C VAL A 46 6.83 -1.00 -19.37
N ALA A 47 7.99 -1.23 -20.00
CA ALA A 47 9.23 -1.52 -19.31
C ALA A 47 9.82 -0.26 -18.66
N GLY A 48 10.30 -0.39 -17.42
CA GLY A 48 11.12 0.63 -16.77
C GLY A 48 11.38 0.31 -15.31
N ASP A 49 12.32 1.03 -14.72
CA ASP A 49 12.81 0.82 -13.36
C ASP A 49 12.95 2.16 -12.63
N LEU A 50 12.29 2.30 -11.48
CA LEU A 50 12.35 3.51 -10.65
C LEU A 50 13.74 3.74 -10.05
N ASN A 51 14.57 2.70 -9.93
CA ASN A 51 15.96 2.83 -9.49
C ASN A 51 16.89 3.31 -10.61
N ASN A 52 16.42 3.25 -11.86
CA ASN A 52 17.16 3.69 -13.05
C ASN A 52 16.28 4.67 -13.87
N PRO A 53 16.10 5.92 -13.41
CA PRO A 53 15.14 6.88 -13.98
C PRO A 53 15.29 7.13 -15.49
N GLU A 54 16.48 6.95 -16.05
CA GLU A 54 16.77 7.04 -17.47
C GLU A 54 15.95 6.05 -18.32
N THR A 55 15.48 4.96 -17.73
CA THR A 55 14.63 3.96 -18.38
C THR A 55 13.18 4.43 -18.56
N LEU A 56 12.75 5.49 -17.86
CA LEU A 56 11.35 5.90 -17.79
C LEU A 56 10.90 6.78 -18.97
N GLY A 57 11.79 7.15 -19.89
CA GLY A 57 11.48 8.06 -20.99
C GLY A 57 10.30 7.60 -21.86
N LEU A 58 10.29 6.33 -22.28
CA LEU A 58 9.16 5.77 -23.06
C LEU A 58 7.88 5.60 -22.24
N ALA A 59 8.03 5.34 -20.94
CA ALA A 59 6.90 5.20 -20.03
C ALA A 59 6.16 6.51 -19.82
N LEU A 60 6.88 7.64 -19.81
CA LEU A 60 6.33 8.97 -19.59
C LEU A 60 5.83 9.66 -20.87
N ASP A 61 6.14 9.12 -22.06
CA ASP A 61 5.67 9.70 -23.32
C ASP A 61 4.13 9.71 -23.41
N GLY A 62 3.56 10.88 -23.68
CA GLY A 62 2.12 11.11 -23.76
C GLY A 62 1.35 10.93 -22.44
N VAL A 63 2.05 10.84 -21.30
CA VAL A 63 1.43 10.68 -19.98
C VAL A 63 0.98 12.02 -19.42
N SER A 64 -0.23 12.05 -18.90
CA SER A 64 -0.84 13.25 -18.30
C SER A 64 -1.02 13.14 -16.79
N GLY A 65 -1.05 11.93 -16.25
CA GLY A 65 -1.13 11.66 -14.81
C GLY A 65 -0.23 10.49 -14.40
N MET A 66 0.26 10.47 -13.17
CA MET A 66 1.14 9.42 -12.67
C MET A 66 0.75 8.99 -11.26
N PHE A 67 0.57 7.70 -11.03
CA PHE A 67 0.62 7.10 -9.70
C PHE A 67 2.05 6.61 -9.44
N LEU A 68 2.69 7.15 -8.41
CA LEU A 68 4.06 6.81 -8.02
C LEU A 68 4.06 6.15 -6.64
N ILE A 69 4.78 5.04 -6.51
CA ILE A 69 5.13 4.47 -5.20
C ILE A 69 6.57 4.86 -4.84
N THR A 70 6.79 5.29 -3.58
CA THR A 70 8.13 5.57 -3.04
C THR A 70 8.58 4.53 -2.00
N SER A 71 7.75 3.52 -1.71
CA SER A 71 8.05 2.41 -0.79
C SER A 71 7.87 1.06 -1.49
N SER A 72 8.70 0.07 -1.14
CA SER A 72 8.60 -1.29 -1.68
C SER A 72 7.55 -2.07 -0.93
N ASP A 73 6.85 -2.99 -1.61
CA ASP A 73 6.01 -4.00 -0.96
C ASP A 73 6.84 -5.14 -0.34
N ALA A 74 8.17 -5.16 -0.54
CA ALA A 74 9.06 -6.15 0.05
C ALA A 74 9.51 -5.73 1.46
N ALA A 75 9.31 -6.61 2.44
CA ALA A 75 9.77 -6.43 3.81
C ALA A 75 11.26 -6.06 3.85
N GLY A 76 11.59 -4.97 4.56
CA GLY A 76 12.96 -4.50 4.76
C GLY A 76 13.60 -3.74 3.58
N ALA A 77 12.87 -3.46 2.49
CA ALA A 77 13.41 -2.70 1.36
C ALA A 77 12.73 -1.32 1.25
N TRP A 78 13.42 -0.26 1.67
CA TRP A 78 13.06 1.10 1.26
C TRP A 78 13.32 1.24 -0.25
N LEU A 79 12.32 1.64 -1.05
CA LEU A 79 12.61 2.02 -2.43
C LEU A 79 13.44 3.29 -2.39
N GLN A 80 14.67 3.22 -2.91
CA GLN A 80 15.51 4.40 -3.13
C GLN A 80 15.07 5.10 -4.41
N THR A 81 13.80 5.48 -4.48
CA THR A 81 13.27 6.18 -5.64
C THR A 81 13.96 7.52 -5.75
N SER A 82 14.68 7.74 -6.85
CA SER A 82 15.39 9.00 -7.07
C SER A 82 14.38 10.15 -7.25
N PRO A 83 14.60 11.33 -6.61
CA PRO A 83 13.79 12.52 -6.88
C PRO A 83 13.85 12.96 -8.35
N GLU A 84 14.81 12.47 -9.13
CA GLU A 84 14.89 12.67 -10.58
C GLU A 84 13.65 12.19 -11.33
N VAL A 85 12.94 11.18 -10.81
CA VAL A 85 11.67 10.69 -11.39
C VAL A 85 10.64 11.81 -11.47
N ILE A 86 10.56 12.68 -10.44
CA ILE A 86 9.66 13.84 -10.43
C ILE A 86 10.06 14.84 -11.51
N ALA A 87 11.35 15.17 -11.58
CA ALA A 87 11.85 16.11 -12.58
C ALA A 87 11.63 15.60 -14.01
N LEU A 88 11.76 14.29 -14.24
CA LEU A 88 11.49 13.67 -15.53
C LEU A 88 10.00 13.69 -15.87
N ALA A 89 9.13 13.41 -14.90
CA ALA A 89 7.68 13.49 -15.08
C ALA A 89 7.25 14.91 -15.46
N GLU A 90 7.76 15.93 -14.77
CA GLU A 90 7.47 17.33 -15.06
C GLU A 90 7.93 17.73 -16.47
N ARG A 91 9.18 17.39 -16.84
CA ARG A 91 9.71 17.65 -18.19
C ARG A 91 8.94 16.93 -19.29
N SER A 92 8.36 15.78 -18.97
CA SER A 92 7.54 14.99 -19.92
C SER A 92 6.09 15.50 -20.03
N GLY A 93 5.74 16.54 -19.28
CA GLY A 93 4.41 17.18 -19.33
C GLY A 93 3.35 16.47 -18.51
N VAL A 94 3.74 15.63 -17.54
CA VAL A 94 2.81 15.07 -16.56
C VAL A 94 2.20 16.22 -15.76
N LYS A 95 0.87 16.23 -15.63
CA LYS A 95 0.14 17.30 -14.94
C LYS A 95 -0.21 16.93 -13.51
N ARG A 96 -0.66 15.68 -13.31
CA ARG A 96 -1.12 15.16 -12.02
C ARG A 96 -0.22 14.06 -11.51
N VAL A 97 0.19 14.13 -10.25
CA VAL A 97 0.98 13.08 -9.62
C VAL A 97 0.38 12.73 -8.28
N VAL A 98 0.01 11.47 -8.09
CA VAL A 98 -0.38 10.93 -6.79
C VAL A 98 0.72 10.02 -6.31
N VAL A 99 1.24 10.27 -5.12
CA VAL A 99 2.32 9.46 -4.54
C VAL A 99 1.81 8.71 -3.33
N LEU A 100 2.02 7.39 -3.34
CA LEU A 100 1.91 6.57 -2.14
C LEU A 100 3.22 6.65 -1.37
N VAL A 101 3.17 7.23 -0.17
CA VAL A 101 4.35 7.53 0.63
C VAL A 101 4.31 6.83 1.97
N GLY A 102 5.49 6.66 2.58
CA GLY A 102 5.61 6.23 3.97
C GLY A 102 5.26 7.34 4.97
N TYR A 103 5.51 7.08 6.25
CA TYR A 103 5.28 8.06 7.32
C TYR A 103 6.24 9.26 7.25
N GLU A 104 7.48 9.03 6.85
CA GLU A 104 8.49 10.07 6.72
C GLU A 104 8.50 10.65 5.30
N GLU A 105 8.57 11.98 5.21
CA GLU A 105 8.73 12.65 3.92
C GLU A 105 10.20 12.57 3.49
N GLY A 106 10.41 12.10 2.27
CA GLY A 106 11.71 11.94 1.67
C GLY A 106 11.98 12.93 0.54
N PRO A 107 13.08 12.73 -0.20
CA PRO A 107 13.48 13.60 -1.30
C PRO A 107 12.46 13.67 -2.43
N VAL A 108 11.67 12.61 -2.66
CA VAL A 108 10.67 12.55 -3.73
C VAL A 108 9.50 13.48 -3.41
N GLU A 109 9.02 13.46 -2.17
CA GLU A 109 7.93 14.29 -1.68
C GLU A 109 8.33 15.76 -1.74
N ALA A 110 9.54 16.10 -1.29
CA ALA A 110 10.07 17.45 -1.37
C ALA A 110 10.21 17.94 -2.83
N ALA A 111 10.73 17.10 -3.72
CA ALA A 111 10.84 17.41 -5.15
C ALA A 111 9.45 17.62 -5.79
N LEU A 112 8.48 16.79 -5.44
CA LEU A 112 7.13 16.89 -5.96
C LEU A 112 6.42 18.16 -5.49
N GLN A 113 6.55 18.49 -4.20
CA GLN A 113 5.99 19.71 -3.63
C GLN A 113 6.57 20.98 -4.26
N ALA A 114 7.84 20.94 -4.68
CA ALA A 114 8.52 22.04 -5.36
C ALA A 114 8.20 22.15 -6.87
N SER A 115 7.60 21.11 -7.46
CA SER A 115 7.22 21.09 -8.89
C SER A 115 6.00 21.96 -9.17
N SER A 116 5.76 22.23 -10.45
CA SER A 116 4.54 22.90 -10.93
C SER A 116 3.34 21.96 -11.08
N MET A 117 3.52 20.65 -10.85
CA MET A 117 2.48 19.63 -11.02
C MET A 117 1.42 19.69 -9.92
N GLU A 118 0.21 19.26 -10.28
CA GLU A 118 -0.88 19.00 -9.34
C GLU A 118 -0.58 17.71 -8.57
N TRP A 119 -0.19 17.84 -7.31
CA TRP A 119 0.22 16.69 -6.51
C TRP A 119 -0.77 16.30 -5.41
N THR A 120 -0.79 15.01 -5.07
CA THR A 120 -1.47 14.47 -3.89
C THR A 120 -0.56 13.44 -3.22
N LEU A 121 -0.41 13.51 -1.89
CA LEU A 121 0.31 12.52 -1.11
C LEU A 121 -0.68 11.61 -0.38
N LEU A 122 -0.51 10.29 -0.49
CA LEU A 122 -1.29 9.29 0.24
C LEU A 122 -0.43 8.68 1.33
N LYS A 123 -0.83 8.87 2.57
CA LYS A 123 -0.17 8.41 3.79
C LYS A 123 -1.05 7.35 4.44
N PRO A 124 -1.02 6.10 3.99
CA PRO A 124 -1.81 5.04 4.60
C PRO A 124 -1.24 4.59 5.95
N GLY A 125 -2.12 4.11 6.83
CA GLY A 125 -1.77 3.35 8.02
C GLY A 125 -1.32 1.92 7.68
N GLU A 126 -1.51 0.98 8.61
CA GLU A 126 -1.22 -0.46 8.38
C GLU A 126 -2.16 -1.05 7.31
N PHE A 127 -1.67 -1.96 6.45
CA PHE A 127 -2.47 -2.53 5.36
C PHE A 127 -3.10 -3.86 5.81
N MET A 128 -4.33 -4.13 5.36
CA MET A 128 -4.93 -5.46 5.55
C MET A 128 -4.14 -6.55 4.80
N ALA A 129 -3.58 -6.24 3.64
CA ALA A 129 -2.72 -7.14 2.87
C ALA A 129 -1.52 -7.73 3.64
N ASN A 130 -1.03 -7.04 4.70
CA ASN A 130 0.06 -7.56 5.53
C ASN A 130 -0.30 -8.90 6.18
N ILE A 131 -1.59 -9.18 6.42
CA ILE A 131 -2.08 -10.47 6.92
C ILE A 131 -1.63 -11.63 6.03
N LEU A 132 -1.56 -11.44 4.70
CA LEU A 132 -1.13 -12.49 3.79
C LEU A 132 0.35 -12.81 3.92
N VAL A 133 1.17 -11.79 4.21
CA VAL A 133 2.61 -11.92 4.37
C VAL A 133 2.94 -12.49 5.74
N ASP A 134 2.30 -11.95 6.77
CA ASP A 134 2.67 -12.21 8.15
C ASP A 134 2.04 -13.50 8.68
N TRP A 135 0.77 -13.77 8.33
CA TRP A 135 -0.04 -14.77 9.02
C TRP A 135 -0.55 -15.91 8.14
N ALA A 136 -0.65 -15.77 6.81
CA ALA A 136 -1.30 -16.77 5.96
C ALA A 136 -0.74 -18.19 6.13
N ASP A 137 0.58 -18.37 6.18
CA ASP A 137 1.19 -19.70 6.36
C ASP A 137 0.83 -20.33 7.72
N SER A 138 0.88 -19.54 8.79
CA SER A 138 0.50 -19.99 10.13
C SER A 138 -1.00 -20.30 10.25
N ILE A 139 -1.85 -19.51 9.57
CA ILE A 139 -3.29 -19.71 9.49
C ILE A 139 -3.60 -21.00 8.75
N ARG A 140 -2.92 -21.28 7.63
CA ARG A 140 -3.12 -22.49 6.82
C ARG A 140 -2.59 -23.75 7.49
N GLY A 141 -1.38 -23.69 8.04
CA GLY A 141 -0.66 -24.85 8.55
C GLY A 141 -1.00 -25.21 9.99
N GLU A 142 -1.16 -24.22 10.87
CA GLU A 142 -1.24 -24.43 12.32
C GLU A 142 -2.54 -23.93 12.95
N HIS A 143 -3.35 -23.19 12.19
CA HIS A 143 -4.53 -22.49 12.70
C HIS A 143 -4.21 -21.61 13.92
N THR A 144 -2.97 -21.11 14.00
CA THR A 144 -2.44 -20.38 15.16
C THR A 144 -1.60 -19.22 14.69
N VAL A 145 -1.96 -18.00 15.09
CA VAL A 145 -1.16 -16.79 14.88
C VAL A 145 -0.36 -16.52 16.16
N ARG A 146 0.95 -16.31 16.00
CA ARG A 146 1.89 -16.02 17.09
C ARG A 146 2.46 -14.63 16.91
N GLU A 147 2.07 -13.72 17.78
CA GLU A 147 2.42 -12.31 17.68
C GLU A 147 2.63 -11.69 19.05
N VAL A 148 3.35 -10.58 19.09
CA VAL A 148 3.51 -9.75 20.29
C VAL A 148 2.51 -8.58 20.26
N PHE A 149 2.18 -8.02 21.43
CA PHE A 149 1.27 -6.88 21.58
C PHE A 149 -0.14 -7.17 21.03
N GLY A 150 -0.74 -8.25 21.50
CA GLY A 150 -2.03 -8.75 21.01
C GLY A 150 -3.17 -7.73 21.11
N ASP A 151 -3.08 -6.84 22.09
CA ASP A 151 -4.09 -5.82 22.39
C ASP A 151 -3.70 -4.43 21.85
N ALA A 152 -2.58 -4.30 21.13
CA ALA A 152 -2.22 -3.03 20.49
C ALA A 152 -3.20 -2.72 19.34
N PRO A 153 -3.83 -1.53 19.35
CA PRO A 153 -4.88 -1.18 18.40
C PRO A 153 -4.31 -0.80 17.02
N SER A 154 -5.08 -1.04 15.97
CA SER A 154 -4.73 -0.62 14.60
C SER A 154 -5.97 -0.38 13.74
N SER A 155 -5.96 0.68 12.93
CA SER A 155 -7.00 1.01 11.96
C SER A 155 -6.59 0.62 10.54
N ARG A 156 -6.36 -0.69 10.35
CA ARG A 156 -5.86 -1.28 9.08
C ARG A 156 -6.73 -0.89 7.90
N ILE A 157 -6.12 -0.41 6.83
CA ILE A 157 -6.81 -0.01 5.60
C ILE A 157 -6.72 -1.11 4.53
N HIS A 158 -7.80 -1.27 3.76
CA HIS A 158 -7.83 -2.11 2.58
C HIS A 158 -7.07 -1.45 1.41
N GLU A 159 -6.16 -2.18 0.76
CA GLU A 159 -5.37 -1.69 -0.37
C GLU A 159 -6.20 -1.18 -1.56
N ALA A 160 -7.42 -1.71 -1.75
CA ALA A 160 -8.35 -1.24 -2.77
C ALA A 160 -8.92 0.16 -2.47
N ASP A 161 -8.98 0.57 -1.20
CA ASP A 161 -9.39 1.92 -0.79
C ASP A 161 -8.28 2.94 -0.95
N ILE A 162 -7.03 2.56 -0.66
CA ILE A 162 -5.85 3.37 -1.02
C ILE A 162 -5.87 3.66 -2.52
N ALA A 163 -6.05 2.61 -3.33
CA ALA A 163 -6.14 2.74 -4.78
C ALA A 163 -7.33 3.61 -5.22
N ALA A 164 -8.47 3.54 -4.53
CA ALA A 164 -9.64 4.34 -4.86
C ALA A 164 -9.44 5.83 -4.60
N VAL A 165 -8.79 6.19 -3.50
CA VAL A 165 -8.37 7.57 -3.21
C VAL A 165 -7.38 8.04 -4.26
N ALA A 166 -6.42 7.19 -4.65
CA ALA A 166 -5.45 7.51 -5.68
C ALA A 166 -6.12 7.79 -7.04
N VAL A 167 -7.02 6.91 -7.45
CA VAL A 167 -7.77 7.04 -8.70
C VAL A 167 -8.63 8.29 -8.68
N THR A 168 -9.35 8.55 -7.60
CA THR A 168 -10.18 9.76 -7.48
C THR A 168 -9.32 11.02 -7.59
N SER A 169 -8.19 11.06 -6.88
CA SER A 169 -7.25 12.18 -6.91
C SER A 169 -6.58 12.41 -8.28
N LEU A 170 -6.41 11.36 -9.08
CA LEU A 170 -5.89 11.47 -10.45
C LEU A 170 -6.95 12.00 -11.44
N LEU A 171 -8.21 11.62 -11.25
CA LEU A 171 -9.27 11.87 -12.22
C LEU A 171 -10.06 13.15 -11.95
N GLU A 172 -10.16 13.56 -10.69
CA GLU A 172 -11.04 14.63 -10.23
C GLU A 172 -10.26 15.86 -9.74
N ASP A 173 -10.91 17.02 -9.78
CA ASP A 173 -10.35 18.27 -9.28
C ASP A 173 -10.53 18.40 -7.77
N GLY A 174 -9.77 19.29 -7.12
CA GLY A 174 -9.91 19.56 -5.68
C GLY A 174 -8.99 18.72 -4.78
N HIS A 175 -8.22 17.80 -5.36
CA HIS A 175 -7.23 16.97 -4.66
C HIS A 175 -5.79 17.52 -4.76
N HIS A 176 -5.61 18.67 -5.39
CA HIS A 176 -4.32 19.29 -5.61
C HIS A 176 -3.72 19.82 -4.30
N ARG A 177 -2.42 19.60 -4.11
CA ARG A 177 -1.64 19.99 -2.93
C ARG A 177 -2.24 19.46 -1.62
N GLN A 178 -2.79 18.25 -1.66
CA GLN A 178 -3.38 17.58 -0.52
C GLN A 178 -2.48 16.45 -0.03
N SER A 179 -2.50 16.23 1.29
CA SER A 179 -1.89 15.08 1.95
C SER A 179 -2.99 14.33 2.69
N TYR A 180 -3.35 13.15 2.21
CA TYR A 180 -4.41 12.33 2.78
C TYR A 180 -3.82 11.25 3.68
N MET A 181 -4.15 11.32 4.96
CA MET A 181 -3.97 10.18 5.86
C MET A 181 -5.11 9.19 5.66
N LEU A 182 -4.79 7.91 5.46
CA LEU A 182 -5.76 6.89 5.09
C LEU A 182 -5.79 5.75 6.11
N THR A 183 -6.96 5.47 6.66
CA THR A 183 -7.17 4.40 7.63
C THR A 183 -8.38 3.57 7.24
N GLY A 184 -8.48 2.36 7.80
CA GLY A 184 -9.70 1.57 7.73
C GLY A 184 -10.84 2.16 8.55
N PRO A 185 -12.03 1.55 8.46
CA PRO A 185 -13.24 2.02 9.12
C PRO A 185 -13.32 1.64 10.61
N GLU A 186 -12.42 0.78 11.09
CA GLU A 186 -12.50 0.16 12.40
C GLU A 186 -11.13 0.14 13.07
N THR A 187 -11.09 0.33 14.39
CA THR A 187 -9.88 0.11 15.19
C THR A 187 -9.97 -1.28 15.82
N LEU A 188 -9.04 -2.16 15.44
CA LEU A 188 -9.01 -3.55 15.88
C LEU A 188 -7.67 -3.90 16.50
N THR A 189 -7.70 -4.64 17.60
CA THR A 189 -6.53 -5.33 18.15
C THR A 189 -6.10 -6.48 17.24
N ARG A 190 -4.87 -6.98 17.39
CA ARG A 190 -4.40 -8.16 16.65
C ARG A 190 -5.25 -9.39 16.97
N ARG A 191 -5.63 -9.55 18.24
CA ARG A 191 -6.48 -10.66 18.71
C ARG A 191 -7.87 -10.63 18.07
N GLU A 192 -8.48 -9.44 17.98
CA GLU A 192 -9.76 -9.28 17.29
C GLU A 192 -9.66 -9.53 15.79
N ALA A 193 -8.57 -9.08 15.15
CA ALA A 193 -8.33 -9.36 13.74
C ALA A 193 -8.26 -10.88 13.48
N VAL A 194 -7.52 -11.64 14.30
CA VAL A 194 -7.44 -13.10 14.19
C VAL A 194 -8.80 -13.77 14.39
N ARG A 195 -9.61 -13.27 15.33
CA ARG A 195 -10.99 -13.76 15.52
C ARG A 195 -11.85 -13.53 14.28
N ILE A 196 -11.85 -12.32 13.71
CA ILE A 196 -12.61 -11.95 12.51
C ILE A 196 -12.17 -12.80 11.31
N ILE A 197 -10.86 -13.01 11.15
CA ILE A 197 -10.32 -13.88 10.11
C ILE A 197 -10.86 -15.31 10.28
N GLY A 198 -10.79 -15.87 11.49
CA GLY A 198 -11.31 -17.20 11.80
C GLY A 198 -12.79 -17.37 11.45
N GLU A 199 -13.61 -16.39 11.85
CA GLU A 199 -15.03 -16.33 11.50
C GLU A 199 -15.25 -16.32 9.98
N GLY A 200 -14.54 -15.45 9.24
CA GLY A 200 -14.68 -15.33 7.79
C GLY A 200 -14.23 -16.58 7.02
N ILE A 201 -13.18 -17.26 7.47
CA ILE A 201 -12.72 -18.51 6.85
C ILE A 201 -13.50 -19.74 7.33
N GLY A 202 -14.28 -19.62 8.41
CA GLY A 202 -15.03 -20.71 9.02
C GLY A 202 -14.15 -21.70 9.79
N ARG A 203 -13.09 -21.21 10.44
CA ARG A 203 -12.17 -22.01 11.26
C ARG A 203 -11.88 -21.30 12.58
N GLU A 204 -11.78 -22.06 13.66
CA GLU A 204 -11.28 -21.53 14.92
C GLU A 204 -9.78 -21.28 14.80
N LEU A 205 -9.37 -20.02 14.98
CA LEU A 205 -7.96 -19.61 14.99
C LEU A 205 -7.54 -19.25 16.41
N ARG A 206 -6.34 -19.70 16.81
CA ARG A 206 -5.77 -19.37 18.11
C ARG A 206 -4.81 -18.18 17.96
N PHE A 207 -4.94 -17.19 18.85
CA PHE A 207 -3.91 -16.18 19.04
C PHE A 207 -3.03 -16.58 20.23
N VAL A 208 -1.73 -16.75 19.99
CA VAL A 208 -0.73 -17.01 21.05
C VAL A 208 0.16 -15.79 21.16
N GLU A 209 0.08 -15.13 22.31
CA GLU A 209 0.89 -13.94 22.56
C GLU A 209 2.32 -14.36 22.90
N LEU A 210 3.27 -13.86 22.11
CA LEU A 210 4.69 -14.02 22.36
C LEU A 210 5.16 -13.02 23.41
N THR A 211 6.15 -13.42 24.21
CA THR A 211 6.96 -12.46 24.95
C THR A 211 7.77 -11.61 23.98
N GLU A 212 8.15 -10.40 24.41
CA GLU A 212 9.03 -9.52 23.62
C GLU A 212 10.34 -10.22 23.24
N GLU A 213 10.92 -11.01 24.14
CA GLU A 213 12.16 -11.74 23.86
C GLU A 213 11.96 -12.79 22.77
N GLU A 214 10.88 -13.57 22.81
CA GLU A 214 10.54 -14.54 21.77
C GLU A 214 10.32 -13.85 20.41
N ALA A 215 9.61 -12.72 20.39
CA ALA A 215 9.41 -11.94 19.16
C ALA A 215 10.74 -11.44 18.57
N ARG A 216 11.63 -10.90 19.43
CA ARG A 216 12.97 -10.46 19.02
C ARG A 216 13.80 -11.60 18.43
N GLN A 217 13.79 -12.78 19.05
CA GLN A 217 14.51 -13.94 18.52
C GLN A 217 13.92 -14.43 17.19
N ASN A 218 12.60 -14.40 17.04
CA ASN A 218 11.93 -14.76 15.80
C ASN A 218 12.31 -13.82 14.66
N TRP A 219 12.25 -12.50 14.88
CA TRP A 219 12.64 -11.52 13.86
C TRP A 219 14.13 -11.61 13.50
N LYS A 220 15.03 -11.89 14.46
CA LYS A 220 16.44 -12.17 14.15
C LYS A 220 16.61 -13.38 13.24
N THR A 221 15.87 -14.45 13.50
CA THR A 221 15.89 -15.66 12.67
C THR A 221 15.36 -15.39 11.26
N GLN A 222 14.43 -14.46 11.11
CA GLN A 222 13.92 -13.99 9.82
C GLN A 222 14.88 -13.02 9.10
N GLY A 223 15.99 -12.63 9.72
CA GLY A 223 17.03 -11.82 9.11
C GLY A 223 16.83 -10.30 9.25
N TYR A 224 15.89 -9.84 10.08
CA TYR A 224 15.74 -8.41 10.38
C TYR A 224 16.95 -7.88 11.15
N SER A 225 17.29 -6.61 10.89
CA SER A 225 18.38 -5.93 11.60
C SER A 225 17.96 -5.60 13.05
N ASP A 226 18.93 -5.38 13.94
CA ASP A 226 18.63 -4.92 15.30
C ASP A 226 17.87 -3.57 15.28
N GLU A 227 18.13 -2.69 14.31
CA GLU A 227 17.43 -1.42 14.14
C GLU A 227 15.95 -1.61 13.78
N ASP A 228 15.64 -2.49 12.82
CA ASP A 228 14.26 -2.82 12.46
C ASP A 228 13.51 -3.44 13.65
N ILE A 229 14.18 -4.32 14.39
CA ILE A 229 13.60 -4.98 15.56
C ILE A 229 13.25 -3.97 16.66
N GLU A 230 14.14 -3.03 16.98
CA GLU A 230 13.82 -1.97 17.94
C GLU A 230 12.67 -1.09 17.46
N PHE A 231 12.60 -0.80 16.16
CA PHE A 231 11.49 -0.09 15.56
C PHE A 231 10.17 -0.84 15.70
N PHE A 232 10.13 -2.15 15.42
CA PHE A 232 8.94 -2.97 15.59
C PHE A 232 8.45 -3.02 17.04
N ILE A 233 9.38 -3.12 18.00
CA ILE A 233 9.06 -3.07 19.43
C ILE A 233 8.50 -1.71 19.83
N LEU A 234 9.11 -0.62 19.36
CA LEU A 234 8.63 0.73 19.62
C LEU A 234 7.21 0.92 19.08
N MET A 235 6.96 0.49 17.83
CA MET A 235 5.65 0.59 17.19
C MET A 235 4.59 -0.30 17.83
N GLY A 236 4.97 -1.48 18.31
CA GLY A 236 4.06 -2.36 19.04
C GLY A 236 3.68 -1.82 20.42
N LYS A 237 4.63 -1.25 21.17
CA LYS A 237 4.40 -0.69 22.51
C LYS A 237 3.70 0.66 22.49
N ASN A 238 4.06 1.51 21.54
CA ASN A 238 3.60 2.89 21.47
C ASN A 238 3.24 3.24 20.01
N PRO A 239 2.22 2.60 19.44
CA PRO A 239 1.77 2.93 18.09
C PRO A 239 1.32 4.39 18.08
N PRO A 240 1.70 5.18 17.06
CA PRO A 240 1.26 6.57 16.98
C PRO A 240 -0.27 6.62 16.89
N ALA A 241 -0.88 7.67 17.47
CA ALA A 241 -2.34 7.86 17.47
C ALA A 241 -2.97 7.65 16.09
N ILE A 242 -2.25 8.09 15.07
CA ILE A 242 -2.68 8.01 13.68
C ILE A 242 -2.84 6.58 13.16
N GLY A 243 -2.06 5.61 13.67
CA GLY A 243 -2.13 4.22 13.26
C GLY A 243 -3.35 3.46 13.81
N HIS A 244 -4.13 4.08 14.70
CA HIS A 244 -5.32 3.49 15.31
C HIS A 244 -6.51 4.44 15.42
N THR A 245 -6.41 5.63 14.83
CA THR A 245 -7.53 6.57 14.72
C THR A 245 -8.29 6.27 13.43
N VAL A 246 -9.60 6.12 13.49
CA VAL A 246 -10.44 6.01 12.28
C VAL A 246 -10.67 7.39 11.69
N LEU A 247 -10.29 7.57 10.43
CA LEU A 247 -10.47 8.80 9.67
C LEU A 247 -11.52 8.62 8.57
N PRO A 248 -12.34 9.64 8.28
CA PRO A 248 -13.36 9.60 7.24
C PRO A 248 -12.80 9.82 5.83
N THR A 249 -11.48 9.89 5.66
CA THR A 249 -10.83 10.36 4.42
C THR A 249 -11.25 9.57 3.19
N VAL A 250 -11.36 8.24 3.31
CA VAL A 250 -11.80 7.39 2.19
C VAL A 250 -13.20 7.78 1.74
N GLU A 251 -14.14 7.95 2.66
CA GLU A 251 -15.51 8.34 2.35
C GLU A 251 -15.61 9.76 1.80
N GLN A 252 -14.88 10.70 2.39
CA GLN A 252 -14.85 12.09 1.94
C GLN A 252 -14.29 12.25 0.53
N VAL A 253 -13.29 11.46 0.17
CA VAL A 253 -12.68 11.53 -1.17
C VAL A 253 -13.47 10.70 -2.18
N THR A 254 -13.87 9.48 -1.84
CA THR A 254 -14.42 8.52 -2.83
C THR A 254 -15.94 8.44 -2.85
N GLY A 255 -16.62 9.09 -1.89
CA GLY A 255 -18.08 9.05 -1.74
C GLY A 255 -18.64 7.72 -1.24
N ARG A 256 -17.78 6.79 -0.79
CA ARG A 256 -18.16 5.48 -0.27
C ARG A 256 -17.38 5.14 1.01
N PRO A 257 -17.99 4.42 1.97
CA PRO A 257 -17.28 4.02 3.18
C PRO A 257 -16.05 3.15 2.87
N ALA A 258 -15.04 3.21 3.74
CA ALA A 258 -13.91 2.30 3.69
C ALA A 258 -14.37 0.86 3.99
N ARG A 259 -13.69 -0.12 3.39
CA ARG A 259 -13.96 -1.54 3.55
C ARG A 259 -13.46 -2.04 4.90
N THR A 260 -14.26 -2.89 5.52
CA THR A 260 -14.00 -3.58 6.80
C THR A 260 -13.03 -4.75 6.62
N LEU A 261 -12.44 -5.21 7.73
CA LEU A 261 -11.61 -6.42 7.70
C LEU A 261 -12.41 -7.66 7.29
N ALA A 262 -13.69 -7.74 7.67
CA ALA A 262 -14.55 -8.86 7.31
C ALA A 262 -14.78 -8.95 5.79
N GLU A 263 -14.96 -7.81 5.11
CA GLU A 263 -15.04 -7.75 3.65
C GLU A 263 -13.73 -8.19 2.99
N TRP A 264 -12.60 -7.69 3.50
CA TRP A 264 -11.28 -8.09 3.00
C TRP A 264 -11.05 -9.60 3.14
N VAL A 265 -11.40 -10.20 4.29
CA VAL A 265 -11.29 -11.66 4.51
C VAL A 265 -12.17 -12.44 3.53
N ALA A 266 -13.37 -11.95 3.22
CA ALA A 266 -14.25 -12.61 2.25
C ALA A 266 -13.63 -12.64 0.84
N GLU A 267 -12.99 -11.55 0.42
CA GLU A 267 -12.29 -11.45 -0.87
C GLU A 267 -11.04 -12.34 -0.93
N HIS A 268 -10.32 -12.46 0.19
CA HIS A 268 -9.02 -13.15 0.26
C HIS A 268 -9.10 -14.57 0.85
N LYS A 269 -10.31 -15.07 1.11
CA LYS A 269 -10.57 -16.34 1.82
C LYS A 269 -9.77 -17.51 1.25
N ALA A 270 -9.68 -17.62 -0.08
CA ALA A 270 -8.95 -18.69 -0.75
C ALA A 270 -7.48 -18.73 -0.29
N MET A 271 -6.79 -17.59 -0.28
CA MET A 271 -5.38 -17.48 0.10
C MET A 271 -5.12 -17.81 1.57
N LEU A 272 -6.13 -17.70 2.42
CA LEU A 272 -6.05 -18.00 3.86
C LEU A 272 -6.35 -19.47 4.19
N ILE A 273 -6.89 -20.26 3.25
CA ILE A 273 -7.27 -21.66 3.48
C ILE A 273 -6.57 -22.66 2.55
N SER A 274 -6.05 -22.22 1.41
CA SER A 274 -5.40 -23.05 0.39
C SER A 274 -3.90 -23.11 0.58
#